data_AF-A0A7A6Q619-F1
#
_entry.id   AF-A0A7A6Q619-F1
#
_cell.length_a   1.000
_cell.length_b   1.000
_cell.length_c   1.000
_cell.angle_alpha   90.00
_cell.angle_beta   90.00
_cell.angle_gamma   90.00
#
_symmetry.space_group_name_H-M   'P 1'
#
loop_
_entity.id
_entity.type
_entity.pdbx_description
1 polymer ?
#
loop_
_entity_poly.entity_id
_entity_poly.type
_entity_poly.pdbx_seq_one_letter_code
_entity_poly.pdbx_strand_id
1 'polypeptide(L)'
;MLNLVNAGNSASGLATSGKGIQVVEAINGATTEEGAFIQGNKLQAGAFNYSLNRDSDESWYLRSENAYRAEVPLYTSMLTQAMDYDRILAGSRSHQTGV
;
A
#
# COMPACT_ATOMS: atom_id res chain seq x y z
N MET A 1 -17.29 7.91 4.78
CA MET A 1 -15.95 8.03 5.41
C MET A 1 -15.49 6.65 5.86
N LEU A 2 -14.24 6.27 5.59
CA LEU A 2 -13.64 4.99 6.00
C LEU A 2 -12.53 5.23 7.01
N ASN A 3 -12.62 4.58 8.17
CA ASN A 3 -11.59 4.59 9.21
C ASN A 3 -10.83 3.27 9.16
N LEU A 4 -9.52 3.35 8.92
CA LEU A 4 -8.67 2.17 8.79
C LEU A 4 -7.57 2.23 9.85
N VAL A 5 -7.35 1.12 10.52
CA VAL A 5 -6.32 0.98 11.56
C VAL A 5 -5.35 -0.11 11.16
N ASN A 6 -4.05 0.19 11.27
CA ASN A 6 -3.03 -0.85 11.20
C ASN A 6 -3.08 -1.65 12.50
N ALA A 7 -3.41 -2.94 12.42
CA ALA A 7 -3.57 -3.83 13.58
C ALA A 7 -2.24 -4.25 14.25
N GLY A 8 -1.08 -3.76 13.78
CA GLY A 8 0.19 -3.85 14.51
C GLY A 8 1.07 -5.06 14.19
N ASN A 9 0.63 -5.99 13.34
CA ASN A 9 1.44 -7.18 13.00
C ASN A 9 2.47 -6.94 11.86
N SER A 10 2.40 -5.79 11.19
CA SER A 10 3.28 -5.45 10.06
C SER A 10 4.25 -4.35 10.50
N ALA A 11 5.28 -4.73 11.28
CA ALA A 11 6.26 -3.79 11.84
C ALA A 11 6.96 -2.92 10.77
N SER A 12 7.04 -3.38 9.52
CA SER A 12 7.80 -2.72 8.47
C SER A 12 7.01 -1.67 7.69
N GLY A 13 5.71 -1.94 7.45
CA GLY A 13 4.94 -1.28 6.38
C GLY A 13 5.64 -1.45 5.03
N LEU A 14 4.96 -1.93 4.00
CA LEU A 14 5.61 -2.12 2.70
C LEU A 14 5.06 -1.12 1.69
N ALA A 15 5.94 -0.69 0.79
CA ALA A 15 5.51 0.01 -0.39
C ALA A 15 4.49 -0.86 -1.15
N THR A 16 3.38 -0.26 -1.52
CA THR A 16 2.41 -0.89 -2.40
C THR A 16 2.88 -0.75 -3.84
N SER A 17 2.81 -1.83 -4.61
CA SER A 17 3.00 -1.81 -6.05
C SER A 17 1.66 -1.97 -6.79
N GLY A 18 1.64 -1.64 -8.08
CA GLY A 18 0.42 -1.74 -8.89
C GLY A 18 -0.70 -0.85 -8.36
N LYS A 19 -1.92 -1.40 -8.24
CA LYS A 19 -3.09 -0.65 -7.77
C LYS A 19 -3.10 -0.41 -6.25
N GLY A 20 -2.33 -1.17 -5.48
CA GLY A 20 -2.31 -1.14 -4.02
C GLY A 20 -3.15 -2.22 -3.35
N ILE A 21 -3.57 -1.96 -2.11
CA ILE A 21 -4.41 -2.87 -1.31
C ILE A 21 -5.87 -2.52 -1.54
N GLN A 22 -6.65 -3.39 -2.17
CA GLN A 22 -8.07 -3.15 -2.38
C GLN A 22 -8.83 -3.19 -1.05
N VAL A 23 -9.65 -2.17 -0.81
CA VAL A 23 -10.48 -2.07 0.41
C VAL A 23 -11.97 -1.95 0.10
N VAL A 24 -12.31 -1.50 -1.11
CA VAL A 24 -13.66 -1.55 -1.66
C VAL A 24 -13.57 -2.06 -3.09
N GLU A 25 -14.37 -3.06 -3.41
CA GLU A 25 -14.52 -3.59 -4.76
C GLU A 25 -15.83 -3.09 -5.36
N ALA A 26 -15.75 -2.52 -6.56
CA ALA A 26 -16.93 -2.24 -7.38
C ALA A 26 -17.27 -3.47 -8.23
N ILE A 27 -18.44 -4.06 -7.98
CA ILE A 27 -18.90 -5.29 -8.66
C ILE A 27 -20.16 -5.04 -9.48
N ASN A 28 -20.43 -5.89 -10.46
CA ASN A 28 -21.66 -5.88 -11.25
C ASN A 28 -21.98 -4.53 -11.90
N GLY A 29 -20.96 -3.79 -12.35
CA GLY A 29 -21.12 -2.48 -12.97
C GLY A 29 -21.43 -1.34 -12.00
N ALA A 30 -21.18 -1.54 -10.70
CA ALA A 30 -21.26 -0.46 -9.73
C ALA A 30 -20.27 0.66 -10.08
N THR A 31 -20.73 1.91 -9.95
CA THR A 31 -19.90 3.10 -10.09
C THR A 31 -19.70 3.74 -8.72
N THR A 32 -18.56 4.40 -8.53
CA THR A 32 -18.28 5.18 -7.32
C THR A 32 -17.90 6.60 -7.73
N GLU A 33 -18.45 7.60 -7.05
CA GLU A 33 -18.05 9.00 -7.27
C GLU A 33 -16.73 9.30 -6.55
N GLU A 34 -15.97 10.32 -6.99
CA GLU A 34 -14.68 10.72 -6.39
C GLU A 34 -14.75 11.05 -4.89
N GLY A 35 -15.94 11.35 -4.36
CA GLY A 35 -16.20 11.58 -2.93
C GLY A 35 -16.95 10.47 -2.19
N ALA A 36 -17.25 9.34 -2.85
CA ALA A 36 -18.06 8.26 -2.26
C ALA A 36 -17.41 7.66 -1.00
N PHE A 37 -16.08 7.56 -1.02
CA PHE A 37 -15.29 7.19 0.15
C PHE A 37 -14.20 8.23 0.40
N ILE A 38 -14.09 8.64 1.66
CA ILE A 38 -13.09 9.61 2.12
C ILE A 38 -12.34 8.95 3.27
N GLN A 39 -11.02 9.08 3.28
CA GLN A 39 -10.17 8.59 4.36
C GLN A 39 -10.42 9.41 5.63
N GLY A 40 -10.86 8.74 6.70
CA GLY A 40 -11.24 9.41 7.94
C GLY A 40 -10.08 9.61 8.93
N ASN A 41 -8.99 8.86 8.79
CA ASN A 41 -7.81 9.01 9.62
C ASN A 41 -6.52 8.77 8.84
N LYS A 42 -5.42 9.34 9.33
CA LYS A 42 -4.09 9.04 8.82
C LYS A 42 -3.79 7.55 9.07
N LEU A 43 -3.45 6.82 8.01
CA LEU A 43 -3.09 5.41 8.10
C LEU A 43 -1.59 5.25 7.88
N GLN A 44 -0.94 4.58 8.83
CA GLN A 44 0.50 4.40 8.84
C GLN A 44 0.84 2.94 9.17
N ALA A 45 1.82 2.40 8.47
CA ALA A 45 2.46 1.16 8.84
C ALA A 45 3.96 1.30 8.60
N GLY A 46 4.76 0.95 9.61
CA GLY A 46 6.21 1.18 9.67
C GLY A 46 6.66 2.47 9.00
N ALA A 47 7.37 2.37 7.87
CA ALA A 47 7.99 3.52 7.23
C ALA A 47 7.08 4.32 6.25
N PHE A 48 5.82 3.91 6.06
CA PHE A 48 4.94 4.45 5.02
C PHE A 48 3.65 5.06 5.57
N ASN A 49 3.23 6.14 4.91
CA ASN A 49 1.85 6.62 4.94
C ASN A 49 1.05 5.90 3.86
N TYR A 50 -0.24 5.71 4.11
CA TYR A 50 -1.18 5.22 3.10
C TYR A 50 -2.29 6.24 2.84
N SER A 51 -2.59 6.43 1.55
CA SER A 51 -3.73 7.21 1.06
C SER A 51 -4.78 6.28 0.44
N LEU A 52 -6.05 6.61 0.65
CA LEU A 52 -7.17 5.98 -0.04
C LEU A 52 -7.37 6.64 -1.40
N ASN A 53 -7.35 5.85 -2.48
CA ASN A 53 -7.47 6.32 -3.85
C ASN A 53 -8.45 5.46 -4.65
N ARG A 54 -9.29 6.11 -5.45
CA ARG A 54 -10.11 5.46 -6.47
C ARG A 54 -9.27 5.21 -7.73
N ASP A 55 -9.47 4.08 -8.37
CA ASP A 55 -8.91 3.80 -9.69
C ASP A 55 -10.02 3.81 -10.77
N SER A 56 -9.60 3.71 -12.02
CA SER A 56 -10.43 3.65 -13.23
C SER A 56 -11.38 2.46 -13.32
N ASP A 57 -11.21 1.45 -12.46
CA ASP A 57 -12.12 0.30 -12.33
C ASP A 57 -13.21 0.51 -11.27
N GLU A 58 -13.43 1.77 -10.85
CA GLU A 58 -14.42 2.17 -9.84
C GLU A 58 -14.12 1.65 -8.42
N SER A 59 -13.07 0.84 -8.24
CA SER A 59 -12.66 0.29 -6.95
C SER A 59 -11.72 1.22 -6.20
N TRP A 60 -11.59 0.98 -4.89
CA TRP A 60 -10.80 1.83 -3.99
C TRP A 60 -9.69 1.05 -3.32
N TYR A 61 -8.52 1.68 -3.30
CA TYR A 61 -7.26 1.08 -2.89
C TYR A 61 -6.54 1.96 -1.88
N LEU A 62 -5.87 1.33 -0.92
CA LEU A 62 -4.81 1.98 -0.15
C LEU A 62 -3.49 1.90 -0.94
N ARG A 63 -2.85 3.05 -1.11
CA ARG A 63 -1.54 3.18 -1.74
C ARG A 63 -0.55 3.81 -0.78
N SER A 64 0.64 3.24 -0.69
CA SER A 64 1.73 3.84 0.06
C SER A 64 2.22 5.11 -0.65
N GLU A 65 2.55 6.14 0.11
CA GLU A 65 3.33 7.26 -0.42
C GLU A 65 4.71 6.77 -0.91
N ASN A 66 5.23 7.39 -1.97
CA ASN A 66 6.55 7.05 -2.53
C ASN A 66 7.72 7.50 -1.64
N ALA A 67 7.45 8.31 -0.62
CA ALA A 67 8.44 8.82 0.30
C ALA A 67 8.29 8.15 1.68
N TYR A 68 9.42 7.80 2.27
CA TYR A 68 9.46 7.36 3.66
C TYR A 68 9.04 8.50 4.59
N ARG A 69 8.40 8.15 5.70
CA ARG A 69 8.03 9.12 6.74
C ARG A 69 9.30 9.68 7.39
N ALA A 70 9.40 11.01 7.47
CA ALA A 70 10.56 11.71 8.02
C ALA A 70 10.82 11.43 9.52
N GLU A 71 9.82 10.96 10.26
CA GLU A 71 9.88 10.68 11.71
C GLU A 71 10.46 9.30 12.04
N VAL A 72 10.79 8.49 11.03
CA VAL A 72 11.30 7.13 11.19
C VAL A 72 12.83 7.21 11.28
N PRO A 73 13.46 6.81 12.41
CA PRO A 73 14.92 6.85 12.53
C PRO A 73 15.55 6.01 11.42
N LEU A 74 16.63 6.52 10.83
CA LEU A 74 17.35 5.93 9.69
C LEU A 74 17.51 4.39 9.75
N TYR A 75 17.65 3.81 10.94
CA TYR A 75 17.75 2.36 11.16
C TYR A 75 16.53 1.53 10.74
N THR A 76 15.31 1.94 11.08
CA THR A 76 14.10 1.18 10.70
C THR A 76 13.81 1.32 9.21
N SER A 77 14.14 2.47 8.63
CA SER A 77 14.08 2.69 7.17
C SER A 77 15.06 1.79 6.40
N MET A 78 16.26 1.53 6.93
CA MET A 78 17.22 0.61 6.29
C MET A 78 16.73 -0.84 6.28
N LEU A 79 16.11 -1.31 7.38
CA LEU A 79 15.54 -2.67 7.42
C LEU A 79 14.41 -2.82 6.40
N THR A 80 13.47 -1.87 6.35
CA THR A 80 12.38 -1.89 5.38
C THR A 80 12.91 -1.85 3.94
N GLN A 81 13.89 -0.99 3.66
CA GLN A 81 14.51 -0.90 2.34
C GLN A 81 15.24 -2.20 1.95
N ALA A 82 15.96 -2.84 2.86
CA ALA A 82 16.62 -4.12 2.61
C ALA A 82 15.60 -5.23 2.29
N MET A 83 14.48 -5.28 3.03
CA MET A 83 13.40 -6.25 2.77
C MET A 83 12.71 -6.01 1.42
N ASP A 84 12.46 -4.76 1.05
CA ASP A 84 11.87 -4.44 -0.26
C ASP A 84 12.84 -4.80 -1.41
N TYR A 85 14.14 -4.55 -1.23
CA TYR A 85 15.17 -4.95 -2.18
C TYR A 85 15.23 -6.47 -2.37
N ASP A 86 15.23 -7.23 -1.27
CA ASP A 86 15.19 -8.70 -1.30
C ASP A 86 13.92 -9.22 -1.97
N ARG A 87 12.76 -8.60 -1.71
CA ARG A 87 11.49 -8.98 -2.34
C ARG A 87 11.50 -8.74 -3.85
N ILE A 88 12.00 -7.58 -4.30
CA ILE A 88 12.12 -7.25 -5.73
C ILE A 88 13.04 -8.25 -6.42
N LEU A 89 14.19 -8.57 -5.81
CA LEU A 89 15.13 -9.55 -6.36
C LEU A 89 14.57 -10.98 -6.37
N ALA A 90 13.87 -11.40 -5.31
CA ALA A 90 13.27 -12.73 -5.22
C ALA A 90 12.12 -12.92 -6.23
N GLY A 91 11.27 -11.90 -6.41
CA GLY A 91 10.19 -11.92 -7.42
C GLY A 91 10.70 -11.85 -8.87
N SER A 92 11.93 -11.37 -9.08
CA SER A 92 12.59 -11.37 -10.39
C SER A 92 13.08 -12.78 -10.78
N ARG A 93 13.52 -13.59 -9.80
CA ARG A 93 14.00 -14.98 -10.05
C ARG A 93 12.87 -15.94 -10.42
N SER A 94 11.66 -15.75 -9.88
CA SER A 94 10.50 -16.57 -10.24
C SER A 94 10.01 -16.33 -11.68
N HIS A 95 10.42 -15.24 -12.34
CA HIS A 95 10.10 -14.98 -13.74
C HIS A 95 11.15 -15.54 -14.73
N GLN A 96 12.31 -16.02 -14.26
CA GLN A 96 13.38 -16.54 -15.13
C GLN A 96 13.44 -18.08 -15.21
N THR A 97 12.67 -18.82 -14.40
CA THR A 97 12.53 -20.28 -14.54
C THR A 97 11.25 -20.60 -15.29
N GLY A 98 11.26 -20.33 -16.59
CA GLY A 98 10.19 -20.64 -17.52
C GLY A 98 10.77 -20.94 -18.90
N VAL A 99 11.65 -21.95 -18.97
CA VAL A 99 12.02 -22.68 -20.21
C VAL A 99 12.31 -24.12 -19.83
#